data_AF-W2JUJ5-F1
#
_entry.id   AF-W2JUJ5-F1
#
_cell.length_a   1.000
_cell.length_b   1.000
_cell.length_c   1.000
_cell.angle_alpha   90.00
_cell.angle_beta   90.00
_cell.angle_gamma   90.00
#
_symmetry.space_group_name_H-M   'P 1'
#
loop_
_entity.id
_entity.type
_entity.pdbx_description
1 polymer ?
#
loop_
_entity_poly.entity_id
_entity_poly.type
_entity_poly.pdbx_seq_one_letter_code
_entity_poly.pdbx_strand_id
1 'polypeptide(L)'
;MCIGPKWIGPYSVVRKIHNRAYELNTQAGNKLHPVFNTGSLKPYNEPTRLSRPKEVVLADGSIGQIVKRLVKKRTHKRRTQFLVEWVGEEKQTWEPVENLSQVPDLIAEFETARLKLCDEVWD
;
A
#
# COMPACT_ATOMS: atom_id res chain seq x y z
N MET A 1 10.27 21.07 -9.65
CA MET A 1 9.31 20.49 -10.62
C MET A 1 8.26 19.71 -9.85
N CYS A 2 7.04 20.25 -9.72
CA CYS A 2 5.95 19.56 -9.03
C CYS A 2 5.14 18.76 -10.05
N ILE A 3 5.27 17.44 -10.02
CA ILE A 3 4.41 16.53 -10.79
C ILE A 3 3.05 16.56 -10.08
N GLY A 4 2.00 17.01 -10.77
CA GLY A 4 0.64 17.05 -10.23
C GLY A 4 0.16 15.67 -9.76
N PRO A 5 -0.93 15.61 -8.99
CA PRO A 5 -1.45 14.35 -8.46
C PRO A 5 -1.77 13.37 -9.59
N LYS A 6 -1.31 12.11 -9.45
CA LYS A 6 -1.51 11.05 -10.45
C LYS A 6 -2.99 10.70 -10.67
N TRP A 7 -3.82 10.90 -9.65
CA TRP A 7 -5.27 10.65 -9.68
C TRP A 7 -5.99 11.91 -9.18
N ILE A 8 -7.10 12.26 -9.83
CA ILE A 8 -7.87 13.48 -9.52
C ILE A 8 -9.24 13.05 -9.01
N GLY A 9 -9.52 13.37 -7.74
CA GLY A 9 -10.85 13.34 -7.11
C GLY A 9 -11.56 11.99 -7.05
N PRO A 10 -12.41 11.76 -6.03
CA PRO A 10 -13.47 10.77 -6.17
C PRO A 10 -14.53 11.32 -7.12
N TYR A 11 -14.92 10.51 -8.10
CA TYR A 11 -16.09 10.76 -8.94
C TYR A 11 -17.00 9.55 -8.89
N SER A 12 -18.31 9.80 -8.81
CA SER A 12 -19.32 8.76 -8.84
C SER A 12 -19.63 8.38 -10.29
N VAL A 13 -19.84 7.09 -10.52
CA VAL A 13 -20.31 6.59 -11.82
C VAL A 13 -21.77 6.98 -11.98
N VAL A 14 -22.08 7.75 -13.02
CA VAL A 14 -23.46 8.09 -13.40
C VAL A 14 -24.10 6.90 -14.10
N ARG A 15 -23.40 6.33 -15.10
CA ARG A 15 -23.84 5.13 -15.83
C ARG A 15 -22.70 4.48 -16.61
N LYS A 16 -22.92 3.22 -17.00
CA LYS A 16 -22.06 2.51 -17.96
C LYS A 16 -22.56 2.77 -19.38
N ILE A 17 -21.72 3.38 -20.21
CA ILE A 17 -22.05 3.69 -21.62
C ILE A 17 -21.72 2.52 -22.54
N HIS A 18 -20.58 1.86 -22.28
CA HIS A 18 -20.11 0.72 -23.07
C HIS A 18 -19.35 -0.27 -22.18
N ASN A 19 -18.92 -1.41 -22.72
CA ASN A 19 -18.23 -2.45 -21.96
C ASN A 19 -17.07 -1.91 -21.09
N ARG A 20 -16.30 -0.96 -21.63
CA ARG A 20 -15.13 -0.35 -20.96
C ARG A 20 -15.25 1.16 -20.76
N ALA A 21 -16.42 1.77 -20.93
CA ALA A 21 -16.59 3.22 -20.85
C ALA A 21 -17.68 3.61 -19.85
N TYR A 22 -17.33 4.48 -18.91
CA TYR A 22 -18.19 4.94 -17.83
C TYR A 22 -18.31 6.46 -17.87
N GLU A 23 -19.52 6.96 -17.67
CA GLU A 23 -19.78 8.38 -17.46
C GLU A 23 -19.66 8.69 -15.97
N LEU A 24 -18.87 9.71 -15.62
CA LEU A 24 -18.63 10.17 -14.26
C LEU A 24 -19.30 11.53 -14.02
N ASN A 25 -19.60 11.84 -12.76
CA ASN A 25 -20.18 13.12 -12.34
C ASN A 25 -19.15 14.27 -12.29
N THR A 26 -18.39 14.47 -13.37
CA THR A 26 -17.41 15.55 -13.45
C THR A 26 -18.11 16.91 -13.32
N GLN A 27 -17.73 17.71 -12.31
CA GLN A 27 -18.32 19.02 -12.05
C GLN A 27 -18.12 19.96 -13.25
N ALA A 28 -19.11 20.81 -13.54
CA ALA A 28 -19.17 21.69 -14.73
C ALA A 28 -18.07 22.79 -14.81
N GLY A 29 -17.00 22.72 -14.02
CA GLY A 29 -15.87 23.65 -14.05
C GLY A 29 -14.55 23.05 -14.55
N ASN A 30 -14.44 21.72 -14.69
CA ASN A 30 -13.26 21.08 -15.27
C ASN A 30 -13.50 20.81 -16.77
N LYS A 31 -12.51 21.07 -17.64
CA LYS A 31 -12.60 20.76 -19.08
C LYS A 31 -12.47 19.25 -19.37
N LEU A 32 -12.84 18.40 -18.40
CA LEU A 32 -12.71 16.95 -18.53
C LEU A 32 -13.92 16.41 -19.27
N HIS A 33 -13.67 15.51 -20.23
CA HIS A 33 -14.75 14.75 -20.84
C HIS A 33 -15.37 13.83 -19.77
N PRO A 34 -16.71 13.78 -19.65
CA PRO A 34 -17.37 13.02 -18.58
C PRO A 34 -17.24 11.50 -18.77
N VAL A 35 -16.87 11.03 -19.97
CA VAL A 35 -16.77 9.61 -20.31
C VAL A 35 -15.31 9.16 -20.29
N PHE A 36 -15.02 8.15 -19.46
CA PHE A 36 -13.68 7.60 -19.26
C PHE A 36 -13.64 6.11 -19.52
N ASN A 37 -12.50 5.63 -20.02
CA ASN A 37 -12.24 4.21 -20.14
C ASN A 37 -11.85 3.60 -18.78
N THR A 38 -12.18 2.34 -18.51
CA THR A 38 -11.74 1.57 -17.32
C THR A 38 -10.25 1.66 -17.04
N GLY A 39 -9.38 1.75 -18.05
CA GLY A 39 -7.93 1.86 -17.86
C GLY A 39 -7.48 3.19 -17.25
N SER A 40 -8.32 4.23 -17.32
CA SER A 40 -8.07 5.55 -16.73
C SER A 40 -8.79 5.73 -15.38
N LEU A 41 -9.49 4.71 -14.89
CA LEU A 41 -10.22 4.73 -13.64
C LEU A 41 -9.52 3.85 -12.60
N LYS A 42 -9.47 4.33 -11.36
CA LYS A 42 -9.18 3.51 -10.19
C LYS A 42 -10.43 3.48 -9.31
N PRO A 43 -10.87 2.32 -8.81
CA PRO A 43 -11.91 2.27 -7.79
C PRO A 43 -11.55 3.19 -6.62
N TYR A 44 -12.51 4.00 -6.19
CA TYR A 44 -12.34 4.80 -4.99
C TYR A 44 -12.60 3.93 -3.78
N ASN A 45 -11.54 3.66 -3.03
CA ASN A 45 -11.65 3.03 -1.72
C ASN A 45 -11.78 4.16 -0.70
N GLU A 46 -12.94 4.24 -0.02
CA GLU A 46 -13.12 5.21 1.04
C GLU A 46 -12.00 5.06 2.06
N PRO A 47 -11.29 6.15 2.40
CA PRO A 47 -10.25 6.04 3.38
C PRO A 47 -10.89 5.75 4.74
N THR A 48 -10.82 4.49 5.18
CA THR A 48 -11.24 4.11 6.54
C THR A 48 -10.42 4.91 7.55
N ARG A 49 -10.89 5.07 8.80
CA ARG A 49 -10.07 5.72 9.86
C ARG A 49 -8.69 5.08 10.05
N LEU A 50 -8.51 3.85 9.56
CA LEU A 50 -7.25 3.15 9.53
C LEU A 50 -6.45 3.42 8.27
N SER A 51 -7.05 3.80 7.14
CA SER A 51 -6.34 3.94 5.86
C SER A 51 -5.44 5.18 5.74
N ARG A 52 -5.39 6.01 6.79
CA ARG A 52 -4.37 7.05 6.91
C ARG A 52 -3.25 6.43 7.73
N PRO A 53 -2.00 6.47 7.25
CA PRO A 53 -0.87 5.93 8.00
C PRO A 53 -0.85 6.67 9.33
N LYS A 54 -1.18 5.94 10.41
CA LYS A 54 -1.17 6.52 11.75
C LYS A 54 0.28 6.56 12.20
N GLU A 55 0.82 7.77 12.23
CA GLU A 55 2.01 8.07 12.99
C GLU A 55 1.74 7.74 14.47
N VAL A 56 2.52 6.83 15.01
CA VAL A 56 2.48 6.41 16.42
C VAL A 56 3.76 6.84 17.11
N VAL A 57 3.61 7.28 18.36
CA VAL A 57 4.77 7.49 19.23
C VAL A 57 5.25 6.11 19.69
N LEU A 58 6.47 5.80 19.32
CA LEU A 58 7.16 4.56 19.64
C LEU A 58 7.71 4.59 21.06
N ALA A 59 8.13 3.43 21.58
CA ALA A 59 8.62 3.31 22.96
C ALA A 59 9.86 4.18 23.27
N ASP A 60 10.63 4.52 22.24
CA ASP A 60 11.80 5.42 22.32
C ASP A 60 11.45 6.91 22.12
N GLY A 61 10.16 7.24 22.03
CA GLY A 61 9.67 8.59 21.80
C GLY A 61 9.77 9.07 20.34
N SER A 62 10.26 8.22 19.43
CA SER A 62 10.25 8.55 18.00
C SER A 62 8.85 8.38 17.38
N ILE A 63 8.62 9.01 16.23
CA ILE A 63 7.37 8.86 15.49
C ILE A 63 7.59 7.80 14.41
N GLY A 64 6.77 6.74 14.43
CA GLY A 64 6.83 5.64 13.46
C GLY A 64 5.47 5.24 12.92
N GLN A 65 5.43 4.19 12.12
CA GLN A 65 4.20 3.60 11.59
C GLN A 65 4.04 2.16 12.10
N ILE A 66 2.79 1.73 12.22
CA ILE A 66 2.46 0.38 12.70
C ILE A 66 2.68 -0.64 11.58
N VAL A 67 3.60 -1.57 11.80
CA VAL A 67 3.79 -2.73 10.92
C VAL A 67 2.66 -3.73 11.14
N LYS A 68 2.01 -4.17 10.07
CA LYS A 68 1.00 -5.23 10.12
C LYS A 68 1.63 -6.61 10.02
N ARG A 69 2.54 -6.81 9.05
CA ARG A 69 3.32 -8.05 8.88
C ARG A 69 4.50 -7.87 7.92
N LEU A 70 5.47 -8.77 8.00
CA LEU A 70 6.54 -8.91 7.01
C LEU A 70 6.13 -9.92 5.94
N VAL A 71 6.26 -9.53 4.67
CA VAL A 71 5.71 -10.30 3.53
C VAL A 71 6.80 -11.05 2.79
N LYS A 72 7.96 -10.41 2.58
CA LYS A 72 9.10 -10.97 1.84
C LYS A 72 10.40 -10.44 2.43
N LYS A 73 11.48 -11.17 2.17
CA LYS A 73 12.86 -10.76 2.44
C LYS A 73 13.63 -10.71 1.13
N ARG A 74 14.50 -9.72 0.97
CA ARG A 74 15.47 -9.65 -0.13
C ARG A 74 16.80 -9.09 0.34
N THR A 75 17.84 -9.33 -0.43
CA THR A 75 19.13 -8.63 -0.30
C THR A 75 19.31 -7.71 -1.49
N HIS A 76 19.46 -6.40 -1.24
CA HIS A 76 19.67 -5.40 -2.28
C HIS A 76 20.82 -4.47 -1.88
N LYS A 77 21.79 -4.28 -2.79
CA LYS A 77 23.00 -3.48 -2.53
C LYS A 77 23.71 -3.86 -1.20
N ARG A 78 23.86 -5.16 -0.95
CA ARG A 78 24.46 -5.73 0.28
C ARG A 78 23.71 -5.41 1.59
N ARG A 79 22.47 -4.90 1.51
CA ARG A 79 21.60 -4.68 2.67
C ARG A 79 20.41 -5.62 2.63
N THR A 80 20.06 -6.19 3.78
CA THR A 80 18.84 -6.97 3.94
C THR A 80 17.64 -6.02 4.06
N GLN A 81 16.61 -6.30 3.27
CA GLN A 81 15.37 -5.55 3.27
C GLN A 81 14.18 -6.49 3.41
N PHE A 82 13.14 -6.01 4.09
CA PHE A 82 11.86 -6.69 4.21
C PHE A 82 10.78 -5.90 3.50
N LEU A 83 9.87 -6.61 2.85
CA LEU A 83 8.66 -6.04 2.29
C LEU A 83 7.63 -5.95 3.40
N VAL A 84 7.33 -4.73 3.81
CA VAL A 84 6.47 -4.42 4.95
C VAL A 84 5.06 -4.17 4.45
N GLU A 85 4.08 -4.86 5.04
CA GLU A 85 2.68 -4.46 4.99
C GLU A 85 2.38 -3.62 6.22
N TRP A 86 1.86 -2.40 6.01
CA TRP A 86 1.56 -1.46 7.09
C TRP A 86 0.08 -1.53 7.46
N VAL A 87 -0.23 -1.23 8.72
CA VAL A 87 -1.62 -1.05 9.13
C VAL A 87 -2.13 0.24 8.51
N GLY A 88 -3.12 0.13 7.62
CA GLY A 88 -3.72 1.31 7.03
C GLY A 88 -3.15 1.75 5.70
N GLU A 89 -2.13 1.10 5.17
CA GLU A 89 -1.64 1.40 3.83
C GLU A 89 -1.91 0.24 2.89
N GLU A 90 -2.44 0.54 1.71
CA GLU A 90 -2.54 -0.45 0.64
C GLU A 90 -1.17 -0.79 0.06
N LYS A 91 -0.24 0.18 0.11
CA LYS A 91 1.05 0.06 -0.55
C LYS A 91 2.09 -0.54 0.40
N GLN A 92 2.66 -1.66 -0.02
CA GLN A 92 3.81 -2.26 0.65
C GLN A 92 5.10 -1.53 0.25
N THR A 93 6.05 -1.42 1.19
CA THR A 93 7.36 -0.80 0.96
C THR A 93 8.50 -1.73 1.37
N TRP A 94 9.66 -1.56 0.74
CA TRP A 94 10.86 -2.29 1.11
C TRP A 94 11.65 -1.49 2.15
N GLU A 95 11.62 -1.96 3.38
CA GLU A 95 12.33 -1.33 4.49
C GLU A 95 13.64 -2.07 4.79
N PRO A 96 14.73 -1.35 5.05
CA PRO A 96 15.97 -1.95 5.54
C PRO A 96 15.75 -2.54 6.94
N VAL A 97 16.50 -3.59 7.30
CA VAL A 97 16.36 -4.27 8.60
C VAL A 97 16.57 -3.33 9.78
N GLU A 98 17.38 -2.29 9.60
CA GLU A 98 17.66 -1.27 10.60
C GLU A 98 16.41 -0.43 10.94
N ASN A 99 15.45 -0.27 10.01
CA ASN A 99 14.18 0.41 10.25
C ASN A 99 13.19 -0.45 11.06
N LEU A 100 13.48 -1.74 11.26
CA LEU A 100 12.61 -2.72 11.91
C LEU A 100 13.13 -3.15 13.29
N SER A 101 14.05 -2.38 13.87
CA SER A 101 14.67 -2.66 15.17
C SER A 101 13.67 -2.82 16.32
N GLN A 102 12.49 -2.21 16.20
CA GLN A 102 11.43 -2.26 17.22
C GLN A 102 10.42 -3.39 17.04
N VAL A 103 10.55 -4.20 15.99
CA VAL A 103 9.66 -5.36 15.73
C VAL A 103 10.43 -6.66 15.56
N PRO A 104 11.35 -7.02 16.48
CA PRO A 104 12.16 -8.25 16.36
C PRO A 104 11.28 -9.51 16.34
N ASP A 105 10.15 -9.49 17.05
CA ASP A 105 9.22 -10.63 17.12
C ASP A 105 8.63 -10.96 15.74
N LEU A 106 8.27 -9.94 14.95
CA LEU A 106 7.75 -10.14 13.59
C LEU A 106 8.83 -10.67 12.63
N ILE A 107 10.10 -10.31 12.86
CA ILE A 107 11.22 -10.85 12.09
C ILE A 107 11.41 -12.33 12.43
N ALA A 108 11.37 -12.68 13.71
CA ALA A 108 11.47 -14.07 14.17
C ALA A 108 10.34 -14.92 13.60
N GLU A 109 9.08 -14.46 13.70
CA GLU A 109 7.92 -15.14 13.13
C GLU A 109 8.08 -15.38 11.63
N PHE A 110 8.53 -14.37 10.88
CA PHE A 110 8.78 -14.49 9.44
C PHE A 110 9.83 -15.56 9.11
N GLU A 111 10.95 -15.57 9.82
CA GLU A 111 12.02 -16.56 9.57
C GLU A 111 11.60 -17.97 10.00
N THR A 112 10.89 -18.12 11.12
CA THR A 112 10.35 -19.42 11.54
C THR A 112 9.35 -19.96 10.51
N ALA A 113 8.42 -19.13 10.02
CA ALA A 113 7.48 -19.52 8.97
C ALA A 113 8.20 -19.92 7.69
N ARG A 114 9.29 -19.21 7.34
CA ARG A 114 10.13 -19.52 6.17
C ARG A 114 10.86 -20.85 6.30
N LEU A 115 11.36 -21.18 7.50
CA LEU A 115 12.04 -22.45 7.78
C LEU A 115 11.07 -23.64 7.70
N LYS A 116 9.87 -23.51 8.28
CA LYS A 116 8.83 -24.55 8.16
C LYS A 116 8.46 -24.86 6.71
N LEU A 117 8.41 -23.83 5.86
CA LEU A 117 8.16 -24.00 4.44
C LEU A 117 9.31 -24.69 3.70
N CYS A 118 10.54 -24.62 4.22
CA CYS A 118 11.66 -25.39 3.69
C CYS A 118 11.63 -26.83 4.19
N ASP A 119 11.22 -27.10 5.44
CA ASP A 119 11.18 -28.47 5.97
C ASP A 119 10.07 -29.30 5.29
N GLU A 120 8.91 -28.72 4.98
CA GLU A 120 7.79 -29.41 4.30
C GLU A 120 8.03 -29.67 2.80
N VAL A 121 9.02 -29.03 2.17
CA VAL A 121 9.29 -29.14 0.72
C VAL A 121 10.28 -30.27 0.39
N TRP A 122 10.89 -30.89 1.40
CA TRP A 122 11.88 -31.97 1.24
C TRP A 122 11.45 -33.31 1.86
N ASP A 123 10.15 -33.50 2.12
CA ASP A 123 9.47 -34.80 2.34
C ASP A 123 8.61 -35.14 1.11
#